data_AF-A0A1G2TZ87-F1
#
_entry.id   AF-A0A1G2TZ87-F1
#
_cell.length_a   1.000
_cell.length_b   1.000
_cell.length_c   1.000
_cell.angle_alpha   90.00
_cell.angle_beta   90.00
_cell.angle_gamma   90.00
#
_symmetry.space_group_name_H-M   'P 1'
#
loop_
_entity.id
_entity.type
_entity.pdbx_description
1 polymer ?
#
loop_
_entity_poly.entity_id
_entity_poly.type
_entity_poly.pdbx_seq_one_letter_code
_entity_poly.pdbx_strand_id
1 'polypeptide(L)'
;MNNQIWKKGIEDLKNIKLSKDEKDLLYKQILEGSSTPRVPILSPFLFFVRSHAPILSMSLVLVLLGGVSVAAENSLPGNVLYPMKVSVTEPLRDIIKIKPEEKIKWQAEKATRRLMEAEILSVQNRLDDKKRDRIEKLFEKSISDFDDGVSRLATSSDNNRLEDIKSEFNRRISAHSKVAEKVNENKSKIDSAELDIFEKNVSGAIQKNKKEKERKKEVESKNEKKDREEREKEDQEKIDKIVERRLKELEKELDKSEREEEKD
;
A
#
# COMPACT_ATOMS: atom_id res chain seq x y z
N MET A 1 -64.29 -54.20 26.27
CA MET A 1 -64.46 -52.81 26.76
C MET A 1 -65.59 -52.16 25.98
N ASN A 2 -66.53 -51.52 26.67
CA ASN A 2 -67.89 -51.24 26.17
C ASN A 2 -67.93 -50.01 25.24
N ASN A 3 -67.86 -50.24 23.92
CA ASN A 3 -67.80 -49.21 22.87
C ASN A 3 -69.05 -48.29 22.85
N GLN A 4 -70.18 -48.79 23.34
CA GLN A 4 -71.43 -48.02 23.39
C GLN A 4 -71.39 -46.86 24.40
N ILE A 5 -70.69 -47.03 25.53
CA ILE A 5 -70.56 -45.98 26.55
C ILE A 5 -69.71 -44.83 26.01
N TRP A 6 -68.63 -45.16 25.30
CA TRP A 6 -67.75 -44.18 24.66
C TRP A 6 -68.44 -43.38 23.56
N LYS A 7 -69.21 -44.06 22.69
CA LYS A 7 -69.99 -43.38 21.64
C LYS A 7 -71.03 -42.43 22.23
N LYS A 8 -71.75 -42.87 23.26
CA LYS A 8 -72.74 -42.05 23.96
C LYS A 8 -72.10 -40.84 24.63
N GLY A 9 -70.95 -41.01 25.30
CA GLY A 9 -70.22 -39.90 25.91
C GLY A 9 -69.74 -38.86 24.89
N ILE A 10 -69.27 -39.27 23.71
CA ILE A 10 -68.86 -38.35 22.64
C ILE A 10 -70.08 -37.59 22.06
N GLU A 11 -71.22 -38.28 21.94
CA GLU A 11 -72.46 -37.68 21.45
C GLU A 11 -73.05 -36.67 22.44
N ASP A 12 -73.01 -36.99 23.74
CA ASP A 12 -73.40 -36.08 24.82
C ASP A 12 -72.48 -34.83 24.84
N LEU A 13 -71.16 -35.00 24.71
CA LEU A 13 -70.20 -33.89 24.63
C LEU A 13 -70.41 -32.99 23.40
N LYS A 14 -70.82 -33.56 22.26
CA LYS A 14 -71.16 -32.77 21.05
C LYS A 14 -72.42 -31.94 21.20
N ASN A 15 -73.35 -32.39 22.05
CA ASN A 15 -74.64 -31.72 22.26
C ASN A 15 -74.61 -30.69 23.40
N ILE A 16 -73.54 -30.63 24.19
CA ILE A 16 -73.33 -29.55 25.16
C ILE A 16 -73.11 -28.25 24.40
N LYS A 17 -74.12 -27.39 24.43
CA LYS A 17 -74.04 -26.01 23.98
C LYS A 17 -73.95 -25.11 25.20
N LEU A 18 -73.02 -24.17 25.16
CA LEU A 18 -72.95 -23.10 26.16
C LEU A 18 -74.26 -22.32 26.15
N SER A 19 -74.77 -22.03 27.34
CA SER A 19 -75.84 -21.05 27.46
C SER A 19 -75.34 -19.68 26.97
N LYS A 20 -76.27 -18.83 26.51
CA LYS A 20 -75.92 -17.47 26.08
C LYS A 20 -75.20 -16.70 27.21
N ASP A 21 -75.62 -16.93 28.45
CA ASP A 21 -75.06 -16.26 29.63
C ASP A 21 -73.64 -16.75 29.96
N GLU A 22 -73.38 -18.06 29.82
CA GLU A 22 -72.04 -18.63 30.00
C GLU A 22 -71.08 -18.14 28.93
N LYS A 23 -71.57 -18.03 27.69
CA LYS A 23 -70.79 -17.50 26.58
C LYS A 23 -70.44 -16.03 26.81
N ASP A 24 -71.37 -15.24 27.34
CA ASP A 24 -71.17 -13.82 27.62
C ASP A 24 -70.19 -13.60 28.78
N LEU A 25 -70.28 -14.42 29.83
CA LEU A 25 -69.29 -14.46 30.91
C LEU A 25 -67.89 -14.82 30.40
N LEU A 26 -67.78 -15.80 29.51
CA LEU A 26 -66.50 -16.17 28.88
C LEU A 26 -65.96 -15.04 28.00
N TYR A 27 -66.81 -14.39 27.19
CA TYR A 27 -66.39 -13.24 26.40
C TYR A 27 -65.91 -12.10 27.28
N LYS A 28 -66.65 -11.79 28.35
CA LYS A 28 -66.27 -10.78 29.32
C LYS A 28 -64.92 -11.12 29.96
N GLN A 29 -64.71 -12.36 30.38
CA GLN A 29 -63.45 -12.79 30.98
C GLN A 29 -62.26 -12.79 30.01
N ILE A 30 -62.48 -13.06 28.73
CA ILE A 30 -61.42 -12.95 27.69
C ILE A 30 -61.12 -11.48 27.40
N LEU A 31 -62.15 -10.64 27.27
CA LEU A 31 -62.00 -9.20 27.04
C LEU A 31 -61.31 -8.52 28.23
N GLU A 32 -61.69 -8.88 29.45
CA GLU A 32 -61.15 -8.31 30.69
C GLU A 32 -59.77 -8.91 31.04
N GLY A 33 -59.55 -10.20 30.77
CA GLY A 33 -58.30 -10.92 31.03
C GLY A 33 -57.20 -10.77 29.97
N SER A 34 -57.48 -10.15 28.82
CA SER A 34 -56.49 -9.98 27.73
C SER A 34 -55.60 -8.73 27.85
N SER A 35 -55.76 -7.94 28.92
CA SER A 35 -54.94 -6.75 29.20
C SER A 35 -53.59 -7.11 29.87
N THR A 36 -52.87 -8.11 29.36
CA THR A 36 -51.45 -8.23 29.72
C THR A 36 -50.70 -7.14 28.94
N PRO A 37 -50.06 -6.16 29.60
CA PRO A 37 -49.29 -5.18 28.87
C PRO A 37 -48.17 -5.91 28.13
N ARG A 38 -48.17 -5.82 26.79
CA ARG A 38 -47.03 -6.25 25.98
C ARG A 38 -45.87 -5.31 26.28
N VAL A 39 -45.12 -5.60 27.34
CA VAL A 39 -43.87 -4.91 27.60
C VAL A 39 -42.85 -5.35 26.55
N PRO A 40 -42.19 -4.43 25.83
CA PRO A 40 -41.15 -4.82 24.88
C PRO A 40 -40.00 -5.45 25.65
N ILE A 41 -39.78 -6.75 25.48
CA ILE A 41 -38.58 -7.41 25.99
C ILE A 41 -37.41 -7.03 25.07
N LEU A 42 -36.44 -6.31 25.63
CA LEU A 42 -35.24 -5.94 24.90
C LEU A 42 -34.48 -7.22 24.55
N SER A 43 -34.38 -7.54 23.26
CA SER A 43 -33.66 -8.73 22.81
C SER A 43 -32.21 -8.68 23.32
N PRO A 44 -31.69 -9.75 23.95
CA PRO A 44 -30.28 -9.84 24.35
C PRO A 44 -29.32 -9.59 23.18
N PHE A 45 -29.76 -9.89 21.95
CA PHE A 45 -29.01 -9.62 20.73
C PHE A 45 -28.79 -8.11 20.49
N LEU A 46 -29.78 -7.26 20.81
CA LEU A 46 -29.62 -5.81 20.68
C LEU A 46 -28.62 -5.24 21.68
N PHE A 47 -28.54 -5.82 22.88
CA PHE A 47 -27.53 -5.44 23.88
C PHE A 47 -26.11 -5.87 23.45
N PHE A 48 -25.98 -7.08 22.90
CA PHE A 48 -24.72 -7.58 22.34
C PHE A 48 -24.25 -6.73 21.15
N VAL A 49 -25.12 -6.49 20.16
CA VAL A 49 -24.78 -5.67 18.99
C VAL A 49 -24.46 -4.24 19.39
N ARG A 50 -25.22 -3.61 20.31
CA ARG A 50 -24.92 -2.23 20.76
C ARG A 50 -23.57 -2.13 21.47
N SER A 51 -23.24 -3.11 22.32
CA SER A 51 -21.99 -3.12 23.08
C SER A 51 -20.76 -3.36 22.19
N HIS A 52 -20.89 -4.18 21.15
CA HIS A 52 -19.78 -4.51 20.23
C HIS A 52 -19.78 -3.72 18.92
N ALA A 53 -20.82 -2.93 18.64
CA ALA A 53 -20.91 -2.03 17.48
C ALA A 53 -19.68 -1.13 17.30
N PRO A 54 -19.12 -0.46 18.34
CA PRO A 54 -17.95 0.38 18.13
C PRO A 54 -16.71 -0.45 17.75
N ILE A 55 -16.55 -1.66 18.27
CA ILE A 55 -15.42 -2.54 17.98
C ILE A 55 -15.53 -3.10 16.55
N LEU A 56 -16.72 -3.55 16.14
CA LEU A 56 -16.99 -4.00 14.77
C LEU A 56 -16.81 -2.88 13.75
N SER A 57 -17.30 -1.67 14.06
CA SER A 57 -17.10 -0.48 13.24
C SER A 57 -15.62 -0.13 13.10
N MET A 58 -14.87 -0.11 14.20
CA MET A 58 -13.43 0.14 14.19
C MET A 58 -12.67 -0.92 13.41
N SER A 59 -13.02 -2.20 13.55
CA SER A 59 -12.42 -3.30 12.80
C SER A 59 -12.69 -3.16 11.29
N LEU A 60 -13.92 -2.82 10.90
CA LEU A 60 -14.27 -2.56 9.51
C LEU A 60 -13.47 -1.38 8.94
N VAL A 61 -13.37 -0.28 9.70
CA VAL A 61 -12.55 0.88 9.33
C VAL A 61 -11.08 0.50 9.18
N LEU A 62 -10.52 -0.31 10.08
CA LEU A 62 -9.14 -0.79 9.98
C LEU A 62 -8.91 -1.71 8.79
N VAL A 63 -9.85 -2.58 8.44
CA VAL A 63 -9.76 -3.44 7.26
C VAL A 63 -9.82 -2.61 5.97
N LEU A 64 -10.74 -1.62 5.92
CA LEU A 64 -10.85 -0.71 4.78
C LEU A 64 -9.59 0.17 4.66
N LEU A 65 -9.09 0.75 5.75
CA LEU A 65 -7.86 1.54 5.75
C LEU A 65 -6.63 0.69 5.40
N GLY A 66 -6.55 -0.54 5.92
CA GLY A 66 -5.46 -1.47 5.63
C GLY A 66 -5.41 -1.88 4.16
N GLY A 67 -6.55 -2.26 3.59
CA GLY A 67 -6.66 -2.62 2.16
C GLY A 67 -6.34 -1.43 1.24
N VAL A 68 -6.86 -0.25 1.57
CA VAL A 68 -6.58 0.98 0.81
C VAL A 68 -5.12 1.39 0.92
N SER A 69 -4.45 1.20 2.06
CA SER A 69 -3.03 1.52 2.23
C SER A 69 -2.15 0.65 1.33
N VAL A 70 -2.40 -0.67 1.28
CA VAL A 70 -1.61 -1.58 0.43
C VAL A 70 -1.83 -1.30 -1.06
N ALA A 71 -3.06 -0.99 -1.46
CA ALA A 71 -3.36 -0.60 -2.83
C ALA A 71 -2.75 0.77 -3.20
N ALA A 72 -2.75 1.73 -2.25
CA ALA A 72 -2.09 3.01 -2.43
C ALA A 72 -0.57 2.87 -2.54
N GLU A 73 0.07 1.97 -1.80
CA GLU A 73 1.52 1.75 -1.89
C GLU A 73 1.99 1.32 -3.28
N ASN A 74 1.21 0.50 -3.98
CA ASN A 74 1.50 0.05 -5.35
C ASN A 74 0.95 0.99 -6.43
N SER A 75 0.32 2.09 -6.05
CA SER A 75 -0.25 3.03 -7.02
C SER A 75 0.83 3.83 -7.75
N LEU A 76 0.59 4.09 -9.03
CA LEU A 76 1.41 4.92 -9.92
C LEU A 76 0.81 6.32 -10.08
N PRO A 77 1.61 7.33 -10.45
CA PRO A 77 1.11 8.65 -10.82
C PRO A 77 -0.02 8.58 -11.85
N GLY A 78 -1.18 9.12 -11.49
CA GLY A 78 -2.41 9.07 -12.30
C GLY A 78 -3.46 8.09 -11.78
N ASN A 79 -3.10 7.14 -10.92
CA ASN A 79 -4.06 6.27 -10.26
C ASN A 79 -4.83 7.03 -9.16
N VAL A 80 -6.09 6.66 -8.93
CA VAL A 80 -7.00 7.30 -7.95
C VAL A 80 -6.42 7.32 -6.53
N LEU A 81 -5.67 6.27 -6.16
CA LEU A 81 -5.08 6.13 -4.82
C LEU A 81 -3.67 6.74 -4.68
N TYR A 82 -3.09 7.29 -5.74
CA TYR A 82 -1.76 7.89 -5.68
C TYR A 82 -1.67 9.15 -4.80
N PRO A 83 -2.67 10.05 -4.77
CA PRO A 83 -2.70 11.12 -3.78
C PRO A 83 -2.68 10.59 -2.34
N MET A 84 -3.36 9.48 -2.05
CA MET A 84 -3.34 8.85 -0.73
C MET A 84 -1.94 8.31 -0.38
N LYS A 85 -1.21 7.75 -1.36
CA LYS A 85 0.19 7.33 -1.21
C LYS A 85 1.07 8.47 -0.71
N VAL A 86 1.11 9.56 -1.48
CA VAL A 86 2.02 10.69 -1.26
C VAL A 86 1.60 11.59 -0.11
N SER A 87 0.30 11.80 0.10
CA SER A 87 -0.20 12.77 1.10
C SER A 87 -0.44 12.16 2.47
N VAL A 88 -0.52 10.83 2.60
CA VAL A 88 -0.85 10.20 3.88
C VAL A 88 0.10 9.06 4.22
N THR A 89 0.27 8.06 3.35
CA THR A 89 1.09 6.88 3.70
C THR A 89 2.57 7.22 3.87
N GLU A 90 3.11 8.05 2.97
CA GLU A 90 4.52 8.45 3.01
C GLU A 90 4.82 9.38 4.21
N PRO A 91 4.05 10.46 4.47
CA PRO A 91 4.24 11.29 5.64
C PRO A 91 4.06 10.54 6.96
N LEU A 92 3.12 9.59 7.04
CA LEU A 92 2.95 8.79 8.24
C LEU A 92 4.21 7.95 8.54
N ARG A 93 4.84 7.39 7.49
CA ARG A 93 6.13 6.70 7.63
C ARG A 93 7.26 7.66 8.02
N ASP A 94 7.29 8.88 7.47
CA ASP A 94 8.27 9.91 7.88
C ASP A 94 8.18 10.20 9.40
N ILE A 95 6.99 10.19 9.97
CA ILE A 95 6.74 10.43 11.41
C ILE A 95 7.15 9.22 12.27
N ILE A 96 6.83 8.01 11.84
CA ILE A 96 7.09 6.77 12.60
C ILE A 96 8.59 6.46 12.69
N LYS A 97 9.39 6.90 11.71
CA LYS A 97 10.84 6.66 11.68
C LYS A 97 11.54 7.56 12.69
N ILE A 98 11.73 7.09 13.93
CA ILE A 98 12.30 7.91 15.01
C ILE A 98 13.82 8.13 14.83
N LYS A 99 14.54 7.10 14.38
CA LYS A 99 16.01 7.15 14.27
C LYS A 99 16.47 7.97 13.04
N PRO A 100 17.50 8.83 13.16
CA PRO A 100 18.00 9.64 12.05
C PRO A 100 18.41 8.80 10.82
N GLU A 101 19.13 7.71 11.02
CA GLU A 101 19.54 6.78 9.95
C GLU A 101 18.35 6.20 9.20
N GLU A 102 17.29 5.83 9.93
CA GLU A 102 16.09 5.25 9.33
C GLU A 102 15.31 6.28 8.51
N LYS A 103 15.30 7.55 8.95
CA LYS A 103 14.75 8.65 8.17
C LYS A 103 15.53 8.87 6.87
N ILE A 104 16.86 8.90 6.93
CA ILE A 104 17.72 9.05 5.75
C ILE A 104 17.49 7.88 4.78
N LYS A 105 17.50 6.65 5.29
CA LYS A 105 17.22 5.45 4.48
C LYS A 105 15.84 5.51 3.82
N TRP A 106 14.84 6.04 4.53
CA TRP A 106 13.51 6.23 3.98
C TRP A 106 13.45 7.29 2.87
N GLN A 107 14.18 8.41 2.99
CA GLN A 107 14.30 9.39 1.90
C GLN A 107 14.96 8.78 0.66
N ALA A 108 16.05 8.02 0.84
CA ALA A 108 16.69 7.26 -0.23
C ALA A 108 15.71 6.27 -0.89
N GLU A 109 14.90 5.58 -0.09
CA GLU A 109 13.88 4.66 -0.60
C GLU A 109 12.82 5.40 -1.43
N LYS A 110 12.30 6.54 -0.96
CA LYS A 110 11.36 7.38 -1.72
C LYS A 110 11.96 7.81 -3.06
N ALA A 111 13.22 8.27 -3.10
CA ALA A 111 13.89 8.62 -4.35
C ALA A 111 13.98 7.43 -5.32
N THR A 112 14.40 6.25 -4.85
CA THR A 112 14.45 5.04 -5.70
C THR A 112 13.08 4.59 -6.19
N ARG A 113 12.03 4.75 -5.38
CA ARG A 113 10.65 4.48 -5.78
C ARG A 113 10.16 5.40 -6.89
N ARG A 114 10.53 6.68 -6.88
CA ARG A 114 10.18 7.63 -7.94
C ARG A 114 10.80 7.23 -9.29
N LEU A 115 12.04 6.73 -9.29
CA LEU A 115 12.66 6.18 -10.51
C LEU A 115 11.93 4.92 -10.99
N MET A 116 11.58 4.02 -10.07
CA MET A 116 10.78 2.84 -10.40
C MET A 116 9.40 3.23 -11.00
N GLU A 117 8.71 4.21 -10.43
CA GLU A 117 7.44 4.72 -10.95
C GLU A 117 7.61 5.26 -12.40
N ALA A 118 8.71 5.97 -12.67
CA ALA A 118 9.02 6.44 -14.03
C ALA A 118 9.33 5.30 -15.01
N GLU A 119 10.11 4.30 -14.59
CA GLU A 119 10.42 3.12 -15.40
C GLU A 119 9.15 2.38 -15.81
N ILE A 120 8.27 2.08 -14.84
CA ILE A 120 7.02 1.36 -15.09
C ILE A 120 6.13 2.15 -16.06
N LEU A 121 5.96 3.45 -15.81
CA LEU A 121 5.15 4.30 -16.68
C LEU A 121 5.78 4.45 -18.08
N SER A 122 7.11 4.47 -18.18
CA SER A 122 7.80 4.52 -19.48
C SER A 122 7.56 3.23 -20.25
N VAL A 123 7.77 2.07 -19.62
CA VAL A 123 7.56 0.76 -20.22
C VAL A 123 6.10 0.56 -20.66
N GLN A 124 5.14 0.99 -19.83
CA GLN A 124 3.72 0.97 -20.17
C GLN A 124 3.31 2.05 -21.20
N ASN A 125 4.24 2.88 -21.67
CA ASN A 125 3.98 4.01 -22.55
C ASN A 125 2.93 5.02 -22.03
N ARG A 126 2.83 5.12 -20.70
CA ARG A 126 1.89 5.98 -19.96
C ARG A 126 2.56 7.17 -19.28
N LEU A 127 3.86 7.38 -19.50
CA LEU A 127 4.64 8.49 -18.96
C LEU A 127 4.43 9.76 -19.80
N ASP A 128 3.40 10.53 -19.48
CA ASP A 128 3.18 11.87 -20.02
C ASP A 128 3.99 12.95 -19.29
N ASP A 129 4.07 14.15 -19.88
CA ASP A 129 4.79 15.31 -19.32
C ASP A 129 4.37 15.66 -17.88
N LYS A 130 3.07 15.58 -17.57
CA LYS A 130 2.54 15.93 -16.25
C LYS A 130 2.97 14.92 -15.20
N LYS A 131 2.92 13.63 -15.53
CA LYS A 131 3.40 12.55 -14.67
C LYS A 131 4.91 12.64 -14.49
N ARG A 132 5.65 12.96 -15.56
CA ARG A 132 7.10 13.15 -15.52
C ARG A 132 7.50 14.28 -14.58
N ASP A 133 6.95 15.48 -14.77
CA ASP A 133 7.19 16.66 -13.91
C ASP A 133 6.82 16.36 -12.44
N ARG A 134 5.72 15.63 -12.21
CA ARG A 134 5.34 15.24 -10.86
C ARG A 134 6.33 14.28 -10.21
N ILE A 135 6.81 13.28 -10.94
CA ILE A 135 7.81 12.33 -10.44
C ILE A 135 9.11 13.06 -10.16
N GLU A 136 9.57 13.92 -11.07
CA GLU A 136 10.80 14.71 -10.96
C GLU A 136 10.78 15.59 -9.70
N LYS A 137 9.71 16.37 -9.49
CA LYS A 137 9.56 17.18 -8.28
C LYS A 137 9.63 16.38 -6.98
N LEU A 138 8.97 15.22 -6.95
CA LEU A 138 8.97 14.35 -5.77
C LEU A 138 10.32 13.66 -5.57
N PHE A 139 11.03 13.34 -6.66
CA PHE A 139 12.37 12.78 -6.64
C PHE A 139 13.39 13.80 -6.13
N GLU A 140 13.39 15.01 -6.70
CA GLU A 140 14.23 16.13 -6.25
C GLU A 140 14.01 16.43 -4.77
N LYS A 141 12.76 16.48 -4.32
CA LYS A 141 12.44 16.65 -2.91
C LYS A 141 13.04 15.54 -2.04
N SER A 142 12.91 14.29 -2.47
CA SER A 142 13.42 13.13 -1.71
C SER A 142 14.96 13.14 -1.65
N ILE A 143 15.65 13.59 -2.70
CA ILE A 143 17.10 13.76 -2.72
C ILE A 143 17.52 14.90 -1.79
N SER A 144 16.84 16.05 -1.86
CA SER A 144 17.13 17.18 -0.98
C SER A 144 16.97 16.80 0.49
N ASP A 145 15.88 16.11 0.84
CA ASP A 145 15.63 15.62 2.20
C ASP A 145 16.68 14.57 2.64
N PHE A 146 17.17 13.76 1.70
CA PHE A 146 18.25 12.80 1.94
C PHE A 146 19.59 13.50 2.23
N ASP A 147 19.99 14.44 1.37
CA ASP A 147 21.25 15.20 1.51
C ASP A 147 21.28 16.06 2.77
N ASP A 148 20.15 16.66 3.12
CA ASP A 148 19.97 17.39 4.38
C ASP A 148 20.14 16.45 5.59
N GLY A 149 19.51 15.27 5.55
CA GLY A 149 19.62 14.27 6.60
C GLY A 149 21.06 13.74 6.76
N VAL A 150 21.72 13.46 5.64
CA VAL A 150 23.12 13.06 5.57
C VAL A 150 24.02 14.13 6.18
N SER A 151 23.84 15.40 5.81
CA SER A 151 24.66 16.51 6.27
C SER A 151 24.53 16.71 7.79
N ARG A 152 23.32 16.55 8.32
CA ARG A 152 23.05 16.62 9.78
C ARG A 152 23.66 15.45 10.54
N LEU A 153 23.68 14.25 9.96
CA LEU A 153 24.23 13.08 10.64
C LEU A 153 25.76 12.98 10.51
N ALA A 154 26.35 13.51 9.44
CA ALA A 154 27.80 13.53 9.22
C ALA A 154 28.57 14.34 10.29
N THR A 155 27.90 15.27 10.98
CA THR A 155 28.47 15.99 12.13
C THR A 155 28.49 15.18 13.43
N SER A 156 27.86 13.99 13.46
CA SER A 156 27.80 13.08 14.60
C SER A 156 28.74 11.88 14.37
N SER A 157 29.34 11.35 15.44
CA SER A 157 30.46 10.37 15.39
C SER A 157 30.16 8.98 14.77
N ASP A 158 28.96 8.74 14.23
CA ASP A 158 28.47 7.43 13.76
C ASP A 158 28.61 7.28 12.23
N ASN A 159 29.85 7.39 11.73
CA ASN A 159 30.14 7.54 10.30
C ASN A 159 29.95 6.26 9.45
N ASN A 160 30.15 5.07 10.03
CA ASN A 160 30.16 3.83 9.23
C ASN A 160 28.78 3.49 8.64
N ARG A 161 27.73 3.58 9.46
CA ARG A 161 26.35 3.24 9.04
C ARG A 161 25.81 4.23 8.01
N LEU A 162 26.21 5.50 8.11
CA LEU A 162 25.87 6.53 7.14
C LEU A 162 26.52 6.27 5.78
N GLU A 163 27.77 5.82 5.75
CA GLU A 163 28.47 5.49 4.51
C GLU A 163 27.85 4.27 3.82
N ASP A 164 27.43 3.26 4.59
CA ASP A 164 26.69 2.11 4.05
C ASP A 164 25.39 2.54 3.37
N ILE A 165 24.62 3.44 3.99
CA ILE A 165 23.36 3.95 3.42
C ILE A 165 23.62 4.72 2.13
N LYS A 166 24.66 5.56 2.07
CA LYS A 166 25.06 6.28 0.86
C LYS A 166 25.50 5.34 -0.25
N SER A 167 26.32 4.35 0.07
CA SER A 167 26.78 3.34 -0.88
C SER A 167 25.60 2.55 -1.43
N GLU A 168 24.69 2.08 -0.57
CA GLU A 168 23.48 1.38 -0.98
C GLU A 168 22.61 2.24 -1.91
N PHE A 169 22.40 3.50 -1.56
CA PHE A 169 21.64 4.43 -2.38
C PHE A 169 22.28 4.62 -3.77
N ASN A 170 23.58 4.89 -3.81
CA ASN A 170 24.32 5.06 -5.07
C ASN A 170 24.23 3.82 -5.98
N ARG A 171 24.37 2.62 -5.41
CA ARG A 171 24.23 1.37 -6.18
C ARG A 171 22.83 1.23 -6.78
N ARG A 172 21.79 1.56 -6.01
CA ARG A 172 20.40 1.52 -6.49
C ARG A 172 20.16 2.52 -7.63
N ILE A 173 20.61 3.77 -7.47
CA ILE A 173 20.50 4.79 -8.53
C ILE A 173 21.23 4.34 -9.80
N SER A 174 22.44 3.78 -9.65
CA SER A 174 23.22 3.25 -10.77
C SER A 174 22.51 2.10 -11.48
N ALA A 175 21.85 1.22 -10.72
CA ALA A 175 21.04 0.14 -11.29
C ALA A 175 19.84 0.70 -12.08
N HIS A 176 19.12 1.68 -11.54
CA HIS A 176 18.02 2.34 -12.25
C HIS A 176 18.49 3.06 -13.53
N SER A 177 19.67 3.68 -13.52
CA SER A 177 20.27 4.28 -14.73
C SER A 177 20.50 3.23 -15.82
N LYS A 178 21.11 2.09 -15.47
CA LYS A 178 21.32 0.97 -16.41
C LYS A 178 20.00 0.40 -16.93
N VAL A 179 18.98 0.32 -16.09
CA VAL A 179 17.63 -0.13 -16.51
C VAL A 179 17.02 0.87 -17.49
N ALA A 180 17.12 2.17 -17.23
CA ALA A 180 16.64 3.20 -18.14
C ALA A 180 17.34 3.15 -19.51
N GLU A 181 18.66 2.94 -19.53
CA GLU A 181 19.44 2.71 -20.77
C GLU A 181 18.90 1.50 -21.56
N LYS A 182 18.74 0.34 -20.90
CA LYS A 182 18.20 -0.87 -21.54
C LYS A 182 16.75 -0.72 -22.00
N VAL A 183 15.92 -0.01 -21.24
CA VAL A 183 14.54 0.30 -21.63
C VAL A 183 14.52 1.18 -22.87
N ASN A 184 15.46 2.15 -22.99
CA ASN A 184 15.61 2.99 -24.17
C ASN A 184 16.12 2.20 -25.39
N GLU A 185 17.13 1.34 -25.19
CA GLU A 185 17.63 0.43 -26.24
C GLU A 185 16.50 -0.45 -26.80
N ASN A 186 15.65 -1.00 -25.92
CA ASN A 186 14.48 -1.80 -26.32
C ASN A 186 13.33 -0.95 -26.89
N LYS A 187 13.22 0.33 -26.53
CA LYS A 187 12.24 1.29 -27.08
C LYS A 187 12.64 1.91 -28.41
N SER A 188 13.81 1.58 -28.97
CA SER A 188 14.32 2.06 -30.27
C SER A 188 13.48 1.69 -31.51
N LYS A 189 12.19 1.40 -31.34
CA LYS A 189 11.16 1.44 -32.40
C LYS A 189 10.18 2.60 -32.30
N ILE A 190 10.16 3.48 -31.27
CA ILE A 190 9.21 4.61 -31.21
C ILE A 190 9.83 5.88 -30.56
N ASP A 191 9.86 6.95 -31.36
CA ASP A 191 10.13 8.40 -31.18
C ASP A 191 11.00 8.94 -30.02
N SER A 192 12.09 9.61 -30.43
CA SER A 192 13.32 9.90 -29.70
C SER A 192 13.52 11.37 -29.31
N ALA A 193 12.47 12.13 -28.99
CA ALA A 193 12.61 13.56 -28.66
C ALA A 193 12.51 13.87 -27.15
N GLU A 194 11.79 13.04 -26.37
CA GLU A 194 11.52 13.33 -24.95
C GLU A 194 12.50 12.65 -23.97
N LEU A 195 13.24 11.63 -24.41
CA LEU A 195 14.20 10.88 -23.58
C LEU A 195 15.57 11.57 -23.46
N ASP A 196 15.97 12.35 -24.47
CA ASP A 196 17.23 13.11 -24.47
C ASP A 196 17.29 14.18 -23.36
N ILE A 197 16.14 14.76 -23.00
CA ILE A 197 16.07 15.81 -21.97
C ILE A 197 16.24 15.19 -20.58
N PHE A 198 15.65 14.02 -20.34
CA PHE A 198 15.79 13.29 -19.08
C PHE A 198 17.21 12.76 -18.92
N GLU A 199 17.80 12.21 -19.99
CA GLU A 199 19.18 11.73 -19.98
C GLU A 199 20.18 12.86 -19.69
N LYS A 200 19.95 14.06 -20.24
CA LYS A 200 20.79 15.23 -19.98
C LYS A 200 20.75 15.69 -18.53
N ASN A 201 19.58 15.66 -17.89
CA ASN A 201 19.41 16.08 -16.49
C ASN A 201 19.95 15.03 -15.51
N VAL A 202 19.71 13.74 -15.77
CA VAL A 202 20.23 12.63 -14.96
C VAL A 202 21.76 12.53 -15.08
N SER A 203 22.30 12.63 -16.30
CA SER A 203 23.75 12.66 -16.54
C SER A 203 24.43 13.86 -15.88
N GLY A 204 23.77 15.02 -15.88
CA GLY A 204 24.24 16.21 -15.18
C GLY A 204 24.33 16.03 -13.66
N ALA A 205 23.34 15.34 -13.06
CA ALA A 205 23.35 15.01 -11.63
C ALA A 205 24.43 13.97 -11.28
N ILE A 206 24.62 12.96 -12.14
CA ILE A 206 25.65 11.92 -11.96
C ILE A 206 27.07 12.51 -12.07
N GLN A 207 27.31 13.44 -13.01
CA GLN A 207 28.61 14.08 -13.18
C GLN A 207 28.97 14.99 -12.00
N LYS A 208 28.00 15.72 -11.43
CA LYS A 208 28.22 16.52 -10.22
C LYS A 208 28.64 15.65 -9.04
N ASN A 209 27.98 14.50 -8.85
CA ASN A 209 28.31 13.54 -7.81
C ASN A 209 29.68 12.85 -8.04
N LYS A 210 30.06 12.58 -9.29
CA LYS A 210 31.37 12.00 -9.64
C LYS A 210 32.53 12.97 -9.35
N LYS A 211 32.37 14.27 -9.64
CA LYS A 211 33.36 15.31 -9.30
C LYS A 211 33.54 15.48 -7.79
N GLU A 212 32.49 15.30 -7.01
CA GLU A 212 32.58 15.32 -5.55
C GLU A 212 33.33 14.09 -5.00
N LYS A 213 33.12 12.92 -5.63
CA LYS A 213 33.86 11.68 -5.35
C LYS A 213 35.34 11.78 -5.75
N GLU A 214 35.69 12.57 -6.76
CA GLU A 214 37.07 12.83 -7.18
C GLU A 214 37.78 13.82 -6.26
N ARG A 215 37.10 14.86 -5.74
CA ARG A 215 37.69 15.77 -4.74
C ARG A 215 38.02 15.09 -3.41
N LYS A 216 37.36 13.97 -3.06
CA LYS A 216 37.70 13.14 -1.90
C LYS A 216 38.79 12.08 -2.16
N LYS A 217 39.15 11.83 -3.43
CA LYS A 217 40.18 10.84 -3.83
C LYS A 217 41.62 11.37 -3.72
N GLU A 218 41.82 12.67 -3.55
CA GLU A 218 43.17 13.26 -3.45
C GLU A 218 43.78 13.15 -2.03
N VAL A 219 43.02 12.68 -1.03
CA VAL A 219 43.46 12.68 0.37
C VAL A 219 43.92 11.31 0.90
N GLU A 220 43.75 10.20 0.18
CA GLU A 220 44.14 8.87 0.70
C GLU A 220 45.12 8.14 -0.22
N SER A 221 46.39 8.14 0.20
CA SER A 221 47.53 7.60 -0.53
C SER A 221 47.78 6.11 -0.28
N LYS A 222 48.00 5.38 -1.38
CA LYS A 222 48.94 4.25 -1.55
C LYS A 222 48.92 3.11 -0.50
N ASN A 223 47.78 2.46 -0.35
CA ASN A 223 47.63 1.01 -0.25
C ASN A 223 46.22 0.69 -0.79
N GLU A 224 45.90 -0.54 -1.18
CA GLU A 224 44.60 -0.93 -1.80
C GLU A 224 44.46 -0.74 -3.33
N LYS A 225 45.31 -1.38 -4.14
CA LYS A 225 44.95 -1.65 -5.55
C LYS A 225 44.21 -2.99 -5.73
N LYS A 226 44.51 -3.99 -4.89
CA LYS A 226 43.93 -5.33 -4.98
C LYS A 226 42.54 -5.40 -4.34
N ASP A 227 42.39 -4.89 -3.12
CA ASP A 227 41.10 -4.83 -2.43
C ASP A 227 40.10 -3.86 -3.10
N ARG A 228 40.60 -2.96 -3.93
CA ARG A 228 39.78 -2.00 -4.69
C ARG A 228 39.20 -2.61 -5.95
N GLU A 229 39.98 -3.35 -6.73
CA GLU A 229 39.47 -4.08 -7.90
C GLU A 229 38.49 -5.19 -7.49
N GLU A 230 38.73 -5.84 -6.36
CA GLU A 230 37.83 -6.87 -5.83
C GLU A 230 36.52 -6.27 -5.32
N ARG A 231 36.58 -5.15 -4.57
CA ARG A 231 35.38 -4.39 -4.17
C ARG A 231 34.62 -3.79 -5.36
N GLU A 232 35.32 -3.27 -6.36
CA GLU A 232 34.70 -2.72 -7.59
C GLU A 232 34.01 -3.81 -8.42
N LYS A 233 34.60 -5.01 -8.53
CA LYS A 233 33.95 -6.17 -9.17
C LYS A 233 32.75 -6.66 -8.37
N GLU A 234 32.87 -6.73 -7.06
CA GLU A 234 31.76 -7.16 -6.17
C GLU A 234 30.59 -6.16 -6.23
N ASP A 235 30.88 -4.86 -6.24
CA ASP A 235 29.87 -3.82 -6.39
C ASP A 235 29.20 -3.88 -7.78
N GLN A 236 29.98 -4.12 -8.83
CA GLN A 236 29.45 -4.28 -10.18
C GLN A 236 28.55 -5.51 -10.29
N GLU A 237 28.96 -6.65 -9.73
CA GLU A 237 28.17 -7.88 -9.69
C GLU A 237 26.86 -7.68 -8.91
N LYS A 238 26.91 -6.97 -7.76
CA LYS A 238 25.71 -6.62 -6.99
C LYS A 238 24.77 -5.73 -7.80
N ILE A 239 25.29 -4.76 -8.55
CA ILE A 239 24.49 -3.91 -9.44
C ILE A 239 23.85 -4.76 -10.53
N ASP A 240 24.62 -5.61 -11.20
CA ASP A 240 24.13 -6.43 -12.31
C ASP A 240 23.02 -7.39 -11.84
N LYS A 241 23.16 -8.00 -10.66
CA LYS A 241 22.10 -8.79 -10.02
C LYS A 241 20.82 -7.99 -9.73
N ILE A 242 20.95 -6.72 -9.33
CA ILE A 242 19.78 -5.83 -9.09
C ILE A 242 19.11 -5.51 -10.43
N VAL A 243 19.89 -5.22 -11.47
CA VAL A 243 19.40 -4.93 -12.82
C VAL A 243 18.65 -6.12 -13.40
N GLU A 244 19.23 -7.33 -13.35
CA GLU A 244 18.59 -8.55 -13.84
C GLU A 244 17.25 -8.83 -13.15
N ARG A 245 17.21 -8.71 -11.82
CA ARG A 245 15.97 -8.88 -11.07
C ARG A 245 14.91 -7.87 -11.52
N ARG A 246 15.30 -6.62 -11.75
CA ARG A 246 14.35 -5.58 -12.13
C ARG A 246 13.84 -5.75 -13.56
N LEU A 247 14.70 -6.12 -14.50
CA LEU A 247 14.27 -6.42 -15.87
C LEU A 247 13.20 -7.52 -15.87
N LYS A 248 13.40 -8.58 -15.08
CA LYS A 248 12.41 -9.65 -14.93
C LYS A 248 11.09 -9.19 -14.31
N GLU A 249 11.13 -8.24 -13.37
CA GLU A 249 9.93 -7.64 -12.79
C GLU A 249 9.18 -6.77 -13.80
N LEU A 250 9.91 -5.97 -14.59
CA LEU A 250 9.32 -5.13 -15.64
C LEU A 250 8.65 -5.98 -16.73
N GLU A 251 9.27 -7.08 -17.15
CA GLU A 251 8.65 -8.04 -18.07
C GLU A 251 7.32 -8.58 -17.53
N LYS A 252 7.27 -8.91 -16.23
CA LYS A 252 6.04 -9.39 -15.58
C LYS A 252 4.97 -8.32 -15.48
N GLU A 253 5.34 -7.07 -15.25
CA GLU A 253 4.39 -5.95 -15.23
C GLU A 253 3.83 -5.62 -16.61
N LEU A 254 4.64 -5.73 -17.67
CA LEU A 254 4.22 -5.65 -19.08
C LEU A 254 3.14 -6.70 -19.41
N ASP A 255 3.44 -7.97 -19.14
CA ASP A 255 2.53 -9.09 -19.38
C ASP A 255 1.23 -8.97 -18.55
N LYS A 256 1.27 -8.29 -17.41
CA LYS A 256 0.06 -7.98 -16.64
C LYS A 256 -0.78 -6.86 -17.28
N SER A 257 -0.15 -5.79 -17.78
CA SER A 257 -0.89 -4.73 -18.48
C SER A 257 -1.51 -5.21 -19.79
N GLU A 258 -0.82 -6.04 -20.57
CA GLU A 258 -1.34 -6.59 -21.83
C GLU A 258 -2.61 -7.44 -21.60
N ARG A 259 -2.64 -8.23 -20.51
CA ARG A 259 -3.82 -9.03 -20.13
C ARG A 259 -5.00 -8.22 -19.56
N GLU A 260 -4.76 -7.01 -19.08
CA GLU A 260 -5.82 -6.12 -18.60
C GLU A 260 -6.45 -5.34 -19.76
N GLU A 261 -5.71 -5.03 -20.83
CA GLU A 261 -6.24 -4.43 -22.06
C GLU A 261 -7.06 -5.40 -22.94
N GLU A 262 -6.81 -6.71 -22.89
CA GLU A 262 -7.57 -7.72 -23.68
C GLU A 262 -8.96 -8.06 -23.10
N LYS A 263 -9.32 -7.51 -21.93
CA LYS A 263 -10.58 -7.79 -21.23
C LYS A 263 -11.63 -6.68 -21.31
N ASP A 264 -11.31 -5.55 -21.93
CA ASP A 264 -12.22 -4.45 -22.24
C ASP A 264 -12.56 -4.43 -23.74
#